data_AF-A0A1H1F3A5-F1
#
_entry.id   AF-A0A1H1F3A5-F1
#
_cell.length_a   1.000
_cell.length_b   1.000
_cell.length_c   1.000
_cell.angle_alpha   90.00
_cell.angle_beta   90.00
_cell.angle_gamma   90.00
#
_symmetry.space_group_name_H-M   'P 1'
#
loop_
_entity.id
_entity.type
_entity.pdbx_description
1 polymer ?
#
loop_
_entity_poly.entity_id
_entity_poly.type
_entity_poly.pdbx_seq_one_letter_code
_entity_poly.pdbx_strand_id
1 'polypeptide(L)'
;MSLETDVANLVTKTTDLISYFNGKKAGIDAAVAAAVAAVPAIARTFYVDGTAGDDLALGTQAAPMKTISAALSATPEGGGCVIILLKDYVLSSPLVVRNRRVTIRGDVDSELSRKLILNEYITSNGQRSMGGFQQVGSVSLELAYLTVSLPAGESSSTPINAYYSLTYAGSLGPATLAIRLFNIAFELRGTFVGKIVGPNASTVVFSVANTVIPTALEGSILPGVPAGTPPGNLSYLLTNLLKL
;
A
#
# COMPACT_ATOMS: atom_id res chain seq x y z
N MET A 1 66.30 -20.16 32.15
CA MET A 1 64.85 -20.38 32.05
C MET A 1 64.64 -21.88 31.98
N SER A 2 63.73 -22.44 32.80
CA SER A 2 63.43 -23.87 32.78
C SER A 2 62.23 -24.14 31.87
N LEU A 3 62.17 -25.34 31.28
CA LEU A 3 61.06 -25.76 30.43
C LEU A 3 59.71 -25.66 31.14
N GLU A 4 59.67 -25.91 32.45
CA GLU A 4 58.44 -25.76 33.25
C GLU A 4 57.94 -24.31 33.29
N THR A 5 58.86 -23.33 33.34
CA THR A 5 58.51 -21.91 33.30
C THR A 5 57.94 -21.51 31.94
N ASP A 6 58.52 -22.02 30.85
CA ASP A 6 58.06 -21.72 29.49
C ASP A 6 56.70 -22.35 29.19
N VAL A 7 56.45 -23.57 29.66
CA VAL A 7 55.14 -24.25 29.55
C VAL A 7 54.08 -23.49 30.34
N ALA A 8 54.37 -23.05 31.58
CA ALA A 8 53.43 -22.27 32.38
C ALA A 8 53.08 -20.91 31.71
N ASN A 9 54.09 -20.25 31.12
CA ASN A 9 53.89 -19.02 30.35
C ASN A 9 52.99 -19.25 29.12
N LEU A 10 53.20 -20.34 28.38
CA LEU A 10 52.39 -20.69 27.22
C LEU A 10 50.92 -20.95 27.63
N VAL A 11 50.69 -21.75 28.67
CA VAL A 11 49.33 -22.05 29.19
C VAL A 11 48.61 -20.77 29.59
N THR A 12 49.32 -19.85 30.24
CA THR A 12 48.77 -18.53 30.62
C THR A 12 48.36 -17.74 29.38
N LYS A 13 49.25 -17.61 28.38
CA LYS A 13 48.95 -16.89 27.14
C LYS A 13 47.83 -17.53 26.33
N THR A 14 47.75 -18.85 26.30
CA THR A 14 46.64 -19.57 25.65
C THR A 14 45.32 -19.32 26.39
N THR A 15 45.32 -19.31 27.72
CA THR A 15 44.12 -19.02 28.53
C THR A 15 43.65 -17.57 28.34
N ASP A 16 44.58 -16.61 28.29
CA ASP A 16 44.30 -15.22 27.99
C ASP A 16 43.67 -15.08 26.59
N LEU A 17 44.22 -15.77 25.59
CA LEU A 17 43.71 -15.75 24.22
C LEU A 17 42.31 -16.36 24.11
N ILE A 18 42.07 -17.50 24.78
CA ILE A 18 40.74 -18.14 24.81
C ILE A 18 39.72 -17.21 25.48
N SER A 19 40.09 -16.60 26.61
CA SER A 19 39.23 -15.66 27.33
C SER A 19 38.91 -14.44 26.49
N TYR A 20 39.92 -13.87 25.83
CA TYR A 20 39.74 -12.75 24.90
C TYR A 20 38.81 -13.13 23.74
N PHE A 21 39.03 -14.28 23.11
CA PHE A 21 38.20 -14.77 22.01
C PHE A 21 36.74 -14.97 22.44
N ASN A 22 36.50 -15.62 23.57
CA ASN A 22 35.14 -15.86 24.07
C ASN A 22 34.43 -14.54 24.43
N GLY A 23 35.13 -13.57 25.01
CA GLY A 23 34.60 -12.24 25.28
C GLY A 23 34.24 -11.49 23.99
N LYS A 24 35.11 -11.55 22.97
CA LYS A 24 34.82 -10.95 21.65
C LYS A 24 33.66 -11.64 20.94
N LYS A 25 33.60 -12.96 20.98
CA LYS A 25 32.49 -13.74 20.40
C LYS A 25 31.16 -13.33 21.03
N ALA A 26 31.08 -13.27 22.37
CA ALA A 26 29.86 -12.86 23.07
C ALA A 26 29.44 -11.42 22.71
N GLY A 27 30.40 -10.50 22.61
CA GLY A 27 30.13 -9.13 22.17
C GLY A 27 29.61 -9.04 20.73
N ILE A 28 30.18 -9.84 19.82
CA ILE A 28 29.71 -9.93 18.43
C ILE A 28 28.30 -10.52 18.38
N ASP A 29 28.04 -11.62 19.07
CA ASP A 29 26.73 -12.28 19.09
C ASP A 29 25.65 -11.33 19.62
N ALA A 30 25.95 -10.55 20.67
CA ALA A 30 25.05 -9.54 21.20
C ALA A 30 24.80 -8.39 20.20
N ALA A 31 25.84 -7.92 19.51
CA ALA A 31 25.71 -6.88 18.49
C ALA A 31 24.88 -7.36 17.28
N VAL A 32 25.09 -8.62 16.85
CA VAL A 32 24.31 -9.23 15.77
C VAL A 32 22.85 -9.41 16.19
N ALA A 33 22.58 -9.90 17.40
CA ALA A 33 21.22 -10.04 17.90
C ALA A 33 20.49 -8.69 17.99
N ALA A 34 21.18 -7.64 18.47
CA ALA A 34 20.66 -6.28 18.51
C ALA A 34 20.37 -5.73 17.11
N ALA A 35 21.28 -5.96 16.14
CA ALA A 35 21.09 -5.54 14.76
C ALA A 35 19.90 -6.26 14.12
N VAL A 36 19.75 -7.57 14.31
CA VAL A 36 18.62 -8.36 13.81
C VAL A 36 17.30 -7.88 14.42
N ALA A 37 17.27 -7.62 15.73
CA ALA A 37 16.09 -7.09 16.41
C ALA A 37 15.72 -5.66 15.97
N ALA A 38 16.72 -4.88 15.53
CA ALA A 38 16.52 -3.52 15.04
C ALA A 38 16.04 -3.47 13.58
N VAL A 39 16.18 -4.55 12.80
CA VAL A 39 15.66 -4.59 11.42
C VAL A 39 14.14 -4.63 11.47
N PRO A 40 13.43 -3.58 11.00
CA PRO A 40 11.98 -3.61 10.97
C PRO A 40 11.52 -4.68 9.99
N ALA A 41 10.42 -5.37 10.32
CA ALA A 41 9.78 -6.29 9.39
C ALA A 41 9.42 -5.54 8.09
N ILE A 42 10.10 -5.90 7.00
CA ILE A 42 9.98 -5.23 5.70
C ILE A 42 8.63 -5.53 5.07
N ALA A 43 8.00 -6.65 5.41
CA ALA A 43 6.62 -6.97 5.01
C ALA A 43 5.75 -7.18 6.26
N ARG A 44 4.62 -6.48 6.35
CA ARG A 44 3.69 -6.59 7.49
C ARG A 44 2.25 -6.71 7.02
N THR A 45 1.48 -7.46 7.79
CA THR A 45 0.02 -7.52 7.65
C THR A 45 -0.62 -6.76 8.81
N PHE A 46 -1.52 -5.84 8.51
CA PHE A 46 -2.27 -5.07 9.48
C PHE A 46 -3.77 -5.28 9.29
N TYR A 47 -4.50 -5.31 10.40
CA TYR A 47 -5.96 -5.34 10.41
C TYR A 47 -6.49 -3.96 10.73
N VAL A 48 -7.50 -3.51 9.98
CA VAL A 48 -8.10 -2.18 10.11
C VAL A 48 -9.60 -2.29 10.40
N ASP A 49 -10.05 -1.64 11.46
CA ASP A 49 -11.46 -1.41 11.77
C ASP A 49 -11.69 0.09 11.97
N GLY A 50 -12.31 0.75 10.99
CA GLY A 50 -12.56 2.19 11.01
C GLY A 50 -13.51 2.65 12.13
N THR A 51 -14.23 1.73 12.78
CA THR A 51 -15.20 2.04 13.84
C THR A 51 -14.58 1.82 15.22
N ALA A 52 -13.96 0.66 15.45
CA ALA A 52 -13.52 0.22 16.77
C ALA A 52 -11.99 0.15 16.94
N GLY A 53 -11.21 0.35 15.87
CA GLY A 53 -9.76 0.31 15.92
C GLY A 53 -9.12 1.50 16.63
N ASP A 54 -7.83 1.37 16.94
CA ASP A 54 -6.99 2.40 17.53
C ASP A 54 -5.66 2.48 16.77
N ASP A 55 -5.26 3.67 16.32
CA ASP A 55 -4.02 3.87 15.56
C ASP A 55 -2.74 3.69 16.40
N LEU A 56 -2.88 3.61 17.73
CA LEU A 56 -1.80 3.22 18.65
C LEU A 56 -1.72 1.72 18.88
N ALA A 57 -2.69 0.93 18.36
CA ALA A 57 -2.70 -0.51 18.52
C ALA A 57 -1.62 -1.21 17.68
N LEU A 58 -1.35 -2.48 18.02
CA LEU A 58 -0.36 -3.30 17.32
C LEU A 58 -0.75 -3.65 15.87
N GLY A 59 -2.02 -3.43 15.49
CA GLY A 59 -2.57 -3.74 14.18
C GLY A 59 -2.75 -5.24 13.92
N THR A 60 -2.94 -6.02 14.99
CA THR A 60 -3.35 -7.43 14.92
C THR A 60 -4.87 -7.53 14.81
N GLN A 61 -5.42 -8.69 14.49
CA GLN A 61 -6.87 -8.88 14.40
C GLN A 61 -7.59 -8.57 15.73
N ALA A 62 -6.96 -8.92 16.86
CA ALA A 62 -7.50 -8.66 18.21
C ALA A 62 -7.30 -7.20 18.67
N ALA A 63 -6.34 -6.48 18.08
CA ALA A 63 -6.05 -5.08 18.36
C ALA A 63 -5.83 -4.32 17.04
N PRO A 64 -6.91 -4.08 16.26
CA PRO A 64 -6.80 -3.53 14.91
C PRO A 64 -6.50 -2.02 14.95
N MET A 65 -5.84 -1.55 13.89
CA MET A 65 -5.65 -0.12 13.66
C MET A 65 -6.96 0.54 13.25
N LYS A 66 -7.09 1.84 13.53
CA LYS A 66 -8.28 2.60 13.14
C LYS A 66 -8.23 3.00 11.67
N THR A 67 -7.05 3.33 11.16
CA THR A 67 -6.89 3.93 9.83
C THR A 67 -5.90 3.14 8.97
N ILE A 68 -6.17 3.15 7.66
CA ILE A 68 -5.22 2.67 6.64
C ILE A 68 -3.92 3.53 6.68
N SER A 69 -4.03 4.82 7.03
CA SER A 69 -2.89 5.72 7.17
C SER A 69 -1.90 5.27 8.26
N ALA A 70 -2.40 4.81 9.41
CA ALA A 70 -1.56 4.26 10.48
C ALA A 70 -0.82 2.99 10.03
N ALA A 71 -1.48 2.09 9.31
CA ALA A 71 -0.85 0.89 8.74
C ALA A 71 0.25 1.24 7.73
N LEU A 72 0.02 2.22 6.85
CA LEU A 72 1.03 2.71 5.91
C LEU A 72 2.22 3.36 6.61
N SER A 73 1.96 4.15 7.66
CA SER A 73 2.99 4.82 8.45
C SER A 73 3.84 3.84 9.27
N ALA A 74 3.23 2.75 9.76
CA ALA A 74 3.90 1.65 10.47
C ALA A 74 4.70 0.71 9.54
N THR A 75 4.58 0.89 8.22
CA THR A 75 5.35 0.15 7.21
C THR A 75 6.53 1.00 6.76
N PRO A 76 7.78 0.52 6.82
CA PRO A 76 8.93 1.25 6.26
C PRO A 76 8.83 1.47 4.74
N GLU A 77 9.50 2.51 4.23
CA GLU A 77 9.74 2.63 2.79
C GLU A 77 10.59 1.47 2.27
N GLY A 78 10.35 1.03 1.04
CA GLY A 78 10.87 -0.21 0.46
C GLY A 78 10.11 -1.47 0.89
N GLY A 79 9.17 -1.35 1.83
CA GLY A 79 8.42 -2.47 2.40
C GLY A 79 7.15 -2.87 1.67
N GLY A 80 6.59 -3.99 2.12
CA GLY A 80 5.27 -4.51 1.77
C GLY A 80 4.26 -4.32 2.91
N CYS A 81 3.07 -3.85 2.56
CA CYS A 81 1.96 -3.68 3.48
C CYS A 81 0.75 -4.44 2.96
N VAL A 82 0.25 -5.41 3.74
CA VAL A 82 -1.05 -6.04 3.50
C VAL A 82 -2.01 -5.51 4.54
N ILE A 83 -3.11 -4.92 4.09
CA ILE A 83 -4.13 -4.30 4.94
C ILE A 83 -5.42 -5.10 4.77
N ILE A 84 -5.91 -5.67 5.87
CA ILE A 84 -7.14 -6.46 5.91
C ILE A 84 -8.22 -5.63 6.59
N LEU A 85 -9.30 -5.36 5.87
CA LEU A 85 -10.45 -4.62 6.39
C LEU A 85 -11.35 -5.57 7.20
N LEU A 86 -11.53 -5.30 8.49
CA LEU A 86 -12.42 -6.08 9.35
C LEU A 86 -13.90 -5.69 9.20
N LYS A 87 -14.16 -4.46 8.75
CA LYS A 87 -15.47 -3.89 8.45
C LYS A 87 -15.37 -2.98 7.23
N ASP A 88 -16.50 -2.48 6.76
CA ASP A 88 -16.54 -1.42 5.75
C ASP A 88 -15.71 -0.22 6.21
N TYR A 89 -14.88 0.30 5.31
CA TYR A 89 -13.95 1.38 5.59
C TYR A 89 -14.25 2.59 4.71
N VAL A 90 -14.47 3.73 5.36
CA VAL A 90 -14.69 5.01 4.68
C VAL A 90 -13.37 5.75 4.52
N LEU A 91 -13.02 6.04 3.28
CA LEU A 91 -11.88 6.86 2.92
C LEU A 91 -12.34 8.25 2.48
N SER A 92 -12.20 9.24 3.35
CA SER A 92 -12.68 10.62 3.13
C SER A 92 -11.60 11.58 2.63
N SER A 93 -10.36 11.12 2.48
CA SER A 93 -9.24 11.91 1.96
C SER A 93 -8.24 10.99 1.25
N PRO A 94 -7.46 11.48 0.28
CA PRO A 94 -6.46 10.66 -0.39
C PRO A 94 -5.35 10.25 0.59
N LEU A 95 -4.86 9.02 0.43
CA LEU A 95 -3.71 8.50 1.15
C LEU A 95 -2.47 8.58 0.27
N VAL A 96 -1.37 9.05 0.85
CA VAL A 96 -0.08 9.05 0.17
C VAL A 96 0.60 7.71 0.39
N VAL A 97 0.73 6.94 -0.68
CA VAL A 97 1.53 5.71 -0.72
C VAL A 97 2.88 6.07 -1.32
N ARG A 98 3.94 5.91 -0.52
CA ARG A 98 5.31 6.26 -0.93
C ARG A 98 6.22 5.05 -0.89
N ASN A 99 6.92 4.75 -1.98
CA ASN A 99 7.97 3.73 -2.05
C ASN A 99 7.58 2.37 -1.42
N ARG A 100 6.36 1.87 -1.63
CA ARG A 100 5.83 0.67 -0.94
C ARG A 100 5.01 -0.20 -1.88
N ARG A 101 5.01 -1.51 -1.63
CA ARG A 101 4.01 -2.43 -2.18
C ARG A 101 2.84 -2.50 -1.20
N VAL A 102 1.62 -2.21 -1.65
CA VAL A 102 0.43 -2.17 -0.80
C VAL A 102 -0.65 -3.07 -1.40
N THR A 103 -1.19 -3.96 -0.57
CA THR A 103 -2.38 -4.74 -0.87
C THR A 103 -3.45 -4.39 0.15
N ILE A 104 -4.61 -3.92 -0.30
CA ILE A 104 -5.78 -3.68 0.57
C ILE A 104 -6.83 -4.70 0.20
N ARG A 105 -7.30 -5.46 1.18
CA ARG A 105 -8.26 -6.53 0.93
C ARG A 105 -9.31 -6.71 2.00
N GLY A 106 -10.44 -7.30 1.61
CA GLY A 106 -11.38 -7.89 2.56
C GLY A 106 -10.83 -9.18 3.18
N ASP A 107 -11.57 -9.71 4.15
CA ASP A 107 -11.27 -11.00 4.75
C ASP A 107 -11.61 -12.14 3.78
N VAL A 108 -10.73 -13.14 3.68
CA VAL A 108 -10.78 -14.19 2.64
C VAL A 108 -11.98 -15.12 2.81
N ASP A 109 -12.51 -15.24 4.03
CA ASP A 109 -13.61 -16.15 4.35
C ASP A 109 -14.99 -15.64 3.89
N SER A 110 -15.05 -14.44 3.29
CA SER A 110 -16.31 -13.86 2.85
C SER A 110 -16.10 -13.02 1.59
N GLU A 111 -16.25 -13.67 0.44
CA GLU A 111 -16.09 -13.04 -0.88
C GLU A 111 -16.88 -11.72 -0.93
N LEU A 112 -16.16 -10.61 -1.10
CA LEU A 112 -16.71 -9.25 -1.24
C LEU A 112 -17.48 -8.67 -0.03
N SER A 113 -17.31 -9.21 1.18
CA SER A 113 -18.09 -8.78 2.37
C SER A 113 -17.71 -7.40 2.94
N ARG A 114 -16.67 -6.76 2.40
CA ARG A 114 -16.13 -5.50 2.89
C ARG A 114 -16.15 -4.47 1.78
N LYS A 115 -16.59 -3.27 2.13
CA LYS A 115 -16.58 -2.10 1.24
C LYS A 115 -15.39 -1.20 1.55
N LEU A 116 -14.67 -0.81 0.52
CA LEU A 116 -13.82 0.38 0.54
C LEU A 116 -14.64 1.53 -0.06
N ILE A 117 -15.13 2.42 0.79
CA ILE A 117 -16.04 3.50 0.43
C ILE A 117 -15.21 4.76 0.19
N LEU A 118 -15.08 5.19 -1.06
CA LEU A 118 -14.39 6.44 -1.41
C LEU A 118 -15.37 7.60 -1.28
N ASN A 119 -15.24 8.40 -0.23
CA ASN A 119 -16.11 9.54 -0.02
C ASN A 119 -15.57 10.79 -0.71
N GLU A 120 -16.50 11.57 -1.24
CA GLU A 120 -16.23 12.89 -1.75
C GLU A 120 -16.00 13.87 -0.58
N TYR A 121 -15.12 14.83 -0.81
CA TYR A 121 -14.88 15.95 0.09
C TYR A 121 -14.55 17.22 -0.72
N ILE A 122 -14.70 18.38 -0.08
CA ILE A 122 -14.30 19.67 -0.66
C ILE A 122 -12.87 20.00 -0.20
N THR A 123 -11.99 20.22 -1.17
CA THR A 123 -10.61 20.67 -0.92
C THR A 123 -10.58 22.13 -0.41
N SER A 124 -9.45 22.55 0.15
CA SER A 124 -9.24 23.96 0.56
C SER A 124 -9.42 24.97 -0.57
N ASN A 125 -9.26 24.53 -1.82
CA ASN A 125 -9.42 25.36 -3.02
C ASN A 125 -10.87 25.40 -3.54
N GLY A 126 -11.84 24.87 -2.77
CA GLY A 126 -13.23 24.83 -3.16
C GLY A 126 -13.53 23.87 -4.32
N GLN A 127 -12.65 22.92 -4.60
CA GLN A 127 -12.86 21.88 -5.61
C GLN A 127 -13.27 20.57 -4.97
N ARG A 128 -14.10 19.79 -5.65
CA ARG A 128 -14.49 18.44 -5.25
C ARG A 128 -13.32 17.48 -5.48
N SER A 129 -13.05 16.62 -4.51
CA SER A 129 -12.09 15.52 -4.60
C SER A 129 -12.70 14.29 -3.91
N MET A 130 -12.06 13.13 -4.02
CA MET A 130 -12.52 11.93 -3.33
C MET A 130 -11.37 11.20 -2.63
N GLY A 131 -11.71 10.33 -1.68
CA GLY A 131 -10.78 9.35 -1.15
C GLY A 131 -10.14 8.54 -2.27
N GLY A 132 -8.86 8.24 -2.11
CA GLY A 132 -8.08 7.53 -3.13
C GLY A 132 -6.63 7.35 -2.69
N PHE A 133 -5.77 6.97 -3.63
CA PHE A 133 -4.38 6.62 -3.37
C PHE A 133 -3.43 7.41 -4.28
N GLN A 134 -2.72 8.37 -3.69
CA GLN A 134 -1.64 9.09 -4.34
C GLN A 134 -0.36 8.26 -4.28
N GLN A 135 0.14 7.83 -5.44
CA GLN A 135 1.39 7.08 -5.55
C GLN A 135 2.58 8.03 -5.71
N VAL A 136 3.62 7.85 -4.90
CA VAL A 136 4.86 8.65 -4.92
C VAL A 136 6.08 7.74 -4.87
N GLY A 137 7.01 7.92 -5.80
CA GLY A 137 8.14 7.00 -5.98
C GLY A 137 7.68 5.61 -6.42
N SER A 138 8.43 4.56 -6.07
CA SER A 138 8.16 3.20 -6.56
C SER A 138 7.03 2.53 -5.78
N VAL A 139 5.83 2.46 -6.37
CA VAL A 139 4.63 1.94 -5.71
C VAL A 139 3.97 0.85 -6.55
N SER A 140 3.46 -0.17 -5.89
CA SER A 140 2.52 -1.14 -6.46
C SER A 140 1.29 -1.20 -5.56
N LEU A 141 0.13 -0.89 -6.12
CA LEU A 141 -1.15 -0.92 -5.40
C LEU A 141 -1.99 -2.09 -5.89
N GLU A 142 -2.47 -2.91 -4.96
CA GLU A 142 -3.41 -3.99 -5.23
C GLU A 142 -4.64 -3.83 -4.34
N LEU A 143 -5.83 -3.86 -4.95
CA LEU A 143 -7.10 -4.02 -4.23
C LEU A 143 -7.61 -5.43 -4.49
N ALA A 144 -7.99 -6.14 -3.42
CA ALA A 144 -8.48 -7.51 -3.56
C ALA A 144 -9.67 -7.86 -2.67
N TYR A 145 -10.54 -8.77 -3.11
CA TYR A 145 -11.62 -9.36 -2.30
C TYR A 145 -12.51 -8.33 -1.58
N LEU A 146 -12.88 -7.23 -2.25
CA LEU A 146 -13.70 -6.18 -1.67
C LEU A 146 -14.59 -5.51 -2.71
N THR A 147 -15.62 -4.82 -2.21
CA THR A 147 -16.42 -3.92 -3.02
C THR A 147 -15.80 -2.52 -2.98
N VAL A 148 -15.46 -1.93 -4.12
CA VAL A 148 -15.06 -0.52 -4.22
C VAL A 148 -16.32 0.31 -4.46
N SER A 149 -16.72 1.09 -3.47
CA SER A 149 -17.88 1.98 -3.53
C SER A 149 -17.44 3.39 -3.96
N LEU A 150 -17.72 3.73 -5.21
CA LEU A 150 -17.41 5.02 -5.82
C LEU A 150 -18.50 6.07 -5.49
N PRO A 151 -18.13 7.34 -5.30
CA PRO A 151 -19.09 8.41 -5.02
C PRO A 151 -19.93 8.75 -6.26
N ALA A 152 -21.13 9.29 -6.02
CA ALA A 152 -21.87 9.98 -7.06
C ALA A 152 -21.19 11.30 -7.40
N GLY A 153 -21.03 11.55 -8.69
CA GLY A 153 -20.39 12.74 -9.24
C GLY A 153 -21.35 13.78 -9.79
N GLU A 154 -22.59 13.39 -10.04
CA GLU A 154 -23.61 14.22 -10.68
C GLU A 154 -24.13 15.35 -9.79
N SER A 155 -24.60 16.44 -10.41
CA SER A 155 -25.35 17.56 -9.82
C SER A 155 -24.64 18.58 -8.92
N SER A 156 -23.31 18.78 -9.00
CA SER A 156 -22.67 19.91 -8.31
C SER A 156 -22.06 20.92 -9.29
N SER A 157 -22.38 22.20 -9.09
CA SER A 157 -21.71 23.33 -9.77
C SER A 157 -20.27 23.54 -9.29
N THR A 158 -19.86 22.84 -8.23
CA THR A 158 -18.51 22.92 -7.70
C THR A 158 -17.53 22.22 -8.65
N PRO A 159 -16.43 22.90 -9.06
CA PRO A 159 -15.45 22.32 -9.97
C PRO A 159 -14.84 21.03 -9.41
N ILE A 160 -14.60 20.06 -10.30
CA ILE A 160 -13.94 18.80 -9.96
C ILE A 160 -12.42 19.00 -9.99
N ASN A 161 -11.73 18.51 -8.97
CA ASN A 161 -10.28 18.49 -8.92
C ASN A 161 -9.71 17.49 -9.96
N ALA A 162 -8.61 17.83 -10.62
CA ALA A 162 -7.95 16.96 -11.60
C ALA A 162 -7.56 15.57 -11.01
N TYR A 163 -7.38 15.47 -9.70
CA TYR A 163 -7.03 14.26 -8.97
C TYR A 163 -8.26 13.50 -8.42
N TYR A 164 -9.48 13.82 -8.84
CA TYR A 164 -10.70 13.07 -8.50
C TYR A 164 -10.64 11.66 -9.10
N SER A 165 -9.90 10.77 -8.44
CA SER A 165 -9.51 9.46 -8.98
C SER A 165 -9.20 8.44 -7.89
N LEU A 166 -9.45 7.16 -8.14
CA LEU A 166 -9.19 6.08 -7.18
C LEU A 166 -7.69 6.01 -6.88
N THR A 167 -6.84 6.13 -7.91
CA THR A 167 -5.39 6.26 -7.72
C THR A 167 -4.80 7.23 -8.74
N TYR A 168 -3.73 7.93 -8.39
CA TYR A 168 -3.03 8.87 -9.29
C TYR A 168 -1.56 9.02 -8.90
N ALA A 169 -0.76 9.58 -9.82
CA ALA A 169 0.64 9.89 -9.56
C ALA A 169 0.79 11.28 -8.90
N GLY A 170 1.54 11.34 -7.80
CA GLY A 170 1.92 12.61 -7.17
C GLY A 170 2.96 13.42 -7.96
N SER A 171 3.40 14.56 -7.43
CA SER A 171 4.42 15.43 -8.04
C SER A 171 5.80 14.76 -8.21
N LEU A 172 6.10 13.74 -7.41
CA LEU A 172 7.24 12.83 -7.56
C LEU A 172 6.73 11.41 -7.84
N GLY A 173 5.74 11.32 -8.74
CA GLY A 173 5.05 10.09 -9.07
C GLY A 173 5.97 9.02 -9.70
N PRO A 174 5.56 7.75 -9.66
CA PRO A 174 6.31 6.70 -10.34
C PRO A 174 6.38 6.94 -11.85
N ALA A 175 7.48 6.52 -12.48
CA ALA A 175 7.55 6.41 -13.95
C ALA A 175 6.47 5.44 -14.48
N THR A 176 6.13 4.42 -13.69
CA THR A 176 5.07 3.45 -13.97
C THR A 176 4.08 3.40 -12.82
N LEU A 177 2.88 3.93 -13.03
CA LEU A 177 1.78 3.76 -12.08
C LEU A 177 1.20 2.35 -12.24
N ALA A 178 1.33 1.54 -11.20
CA ALA A 178 0.83 0.17 -11.21
C ALA A 178 -0.38 0.02 -10.28
N ILE A 179 -1.48 -0.49 -10.82
CA ILE A 179 -2.65 -0.90 -10.05
C ILE A 179 -3.17 -2.26 -10.52
N ARG A 180 -3.49 -3.12 -9.57
CA ARG A 180 -4.15 -4.40 -9.79
C ARG A 180 -5.47 -4.46 -9.03
N LEU A 181 -6.52 -4.91 -9.72
CA LEU A 181 -7.81 -5.24 -9.11
C LEU A 181 -8.02 -6.75 -9.20
N PHE A 182 -8.18 -7.41 -8.06
CA PHE A 182 -8.36 -8.85 -7.98
C PHE A 182 -9.62 -9.22 -7.21
N ASN A 183 -10.60 -9.85 -7.86
CA ASN A 183 -11.88 -10.16 -7.21
C ASN A 183 -12.53 -8.92 -6.58
N ILE A 184 -12.78 -7.91 -7.40
CA ILE A 184 -13.38 -6.64 -7.01
C ILE A 184 -14.79 -6.53 -7.59
N ALA A 185 -15.74 -6.08 -6.77
CA ALA A 185 -17.01 -5.56 -7.22
C ALA A 185 -17.00 -4.03 -7.17
N PHE A 186 -17.61 -3.39 -8.17
CA PHE A 186 -17.81 -1.93 -8.16
C PHE A 186 -19.24 -1.60 -7.75
N GLU A 187 -19.38 -0.74 -6.75
CA GLU A 187 -20.65 -0.13 -6.36
C GLU A 187 -20.61 1.34 -6.78
N LEU A 188 -21.50 1.72 -7.70
CA LEU A 188 -21.66 3.11 -8.12
C LEU A 188 -22.82 3.71 -7.32
N ARG A 189 -22.55 4.69 -6.46
CA ARG A 189 -23.59 5.37 -5.66
C ARG A 189 -24.38 6.42 -6.46
N GLY A 190 -24.18 6.45 -7.78
CA GLY A 190 -24.72 7.39 -8.78
C GLY A 190 -23.83 7.37 -10.04
N THR A 191 -23.98 8.35 -10.93
CA THR A 191 -23.07 8.58 -12.06
C THR A 191 -21.73 9.05 -11.55
N PHE A 192 -20.73 8.20 -11.70
CA PHE A 192 -19.35 8.52 -11.36
C PHE A 192 -18.73 9.41 -12.43
N VAL A 193 -18.17 10.55 -12.01
CA VAL A 193 -17.51 11.54 -12.90
C VAL A 193 -15.98 11.53 -12.79
N GLY A 194 -15.45 10.68 -11.91
CA GLY A 194 -14.02 10.58 -11.62
C GLY A 194 -13.26 9.66 -12.56
N LYS A 195 -12.03 9.32 -12.16
CA LYS A 195 -11.20 8.33 -12.85
C LYS A 195 -10.81 7.15 -11.96
N ILE A 196 -10.60 5.98 -12.55
CA ILE A 196 -9.99 4.84 -11.83
C ILE A 196 -8.49 5.09 -11.69
N VAL A 197 -7.84 5.46 -12.79
CA VAL A 197 -6.45 5.93 -12.81
C VAL A 197 -6.44 7.40 -13.21
N GLY A 198 -5.93 8.26 -12.33
CA GLY A 198 -5.84 9.69 -12.50
C GLY A 198 -4.58 10.15 -13.25
N PRO A 199 -4.28 11.46 -13.20
CA PRO A 199 -3.25 12.07 -14.03
C PRO A 199 -1.81 11.80 -13.55
N ASN A 200 -0.85 12.35 -14.30
CA ASN A 200 0.59 12.43 -14.03
C ASN A 200 1.38 11.10 -14.08
N ALA A 201 0.77 10.01 -14.52
CA ALA A 201 1.51 8.78 -14.80
C ALA A 201 2.12 8.85 -16.21
N SER A 202 3.44 8.66 -16.34
CA SER A 202 4.09 8.56 -17.65
C SER A 202 3.75 7.24 -18.35
N THR A 203 3.63 6.16 -17.58
CA THR A 203 3.14 4.85 -18.03
C THR A 203 2.20 4.27 -16.99
N VAL A 204 1.21 3.50 -17.44
CA VAL A 204 0.21 2.86 -16.58
C VAL A 204 0.23 1.36 -16.81
N VAL A 205 0.32 0.60 -15.72
CA VAL A 205 0.08 -0.83 -15.70
C VAL A 205 -1.22 -1.06 -14.93
N PHE A 206 -2.28 -1.39 -15.66
CA PHE A 206 -3.60 -1.64 -15.08
C PHE A 206 -4.04 -3.07 -15.36
N SER A 207 -4.00 -3.92 -14.34
CA SER A 207 -4.43 -5.32 -14.46
C SER A 207 -5.71 -5.57 -13.67
N VAL A 208 -6.63 -6.30 -14.28
CA VAL A 208 -7.84 -6.79 -13.64
C VAL A 208 -7.88 -8.31 -13.68
N ALA A 209 -8.32 -8.95 -12.61
CA ALA A 209 -8.53 -10.40 -12.59
C ALA A 209 -9.75 -10.71 -11.71
N ASN A 210 -10.59 -11.64 -12.18
CA ASN A 210 -11.88 -11.97 -11.53
C ASN A 210 -12.71 -10.72 -11.19
N THR A 211 -12.60 -9.67 -12.00
CA THR A 211 -13.21 -8.36 -11.77
C THR A 211 -13.88 -7.94 -13.07
N VAL A 212 -15.17 -7.62 -13.02
CA VAL A 212 -15.92 -7.07 -14.15
C VAL A 212 -15.97 -5.56 -13.99
N ILE A 213 -15.42 -4.83 -14.96
CA ILE A 213 -15.55 -3.37 -15.02
C ILE A 213 -16.96 -3.04 -15.54
N PRO A 214 -17.81 -2.31 -14.80
CA PRO A 214 -19.11 -1.87 -15.29
C PRO A 214 -18.97 -1.00 -16.54
N THR A 215 -19.89 -1.14 -17.49
CA THR A 215 -19.92 -0.34 -18.73
C THR A 215 -19.99 1.17 -18.46
N ALA A 216 -20.64 1.55 -17.35
CA ALA A 216 -20.70 2.95 -16.88
C ALA A 216 -19.31 3.54 -16.54
N LEU A 217 -18.26 2.72 -16.42
CA LEU A 217 -16.90 3.17 -16.14
C LEU A 217 -15.99 3.23 -17.37
N GLU A 218 -16.46 2.86 -18.56
CA GLU A 218 -15.62 2.83 -19.78
C GLU A 218 -15.07 4.25 -20.14
N GLY A 219 -15.83 5.31 -19.84
CA GLY A 219 -15.33 6.69 -19.98
C GLY A 219 -14.42 7.15 -18.84
N SER A 220 -14.21 6.31 -17.84
CA SER A 220 -13.72 6.71 -16.51
C SER A 220 -12.48 5.93 -16.08
N ILE A 221 -11.88 5.12 -16.95
CA ILE A 221 -10.65 4.38 -16.59
C ILE A 221 -9.43 5.30 -16.57
N LEU A 222 -9.21 6.07 -17.64
CA LEU A 222 -8.07 6.98 -17.80
C LEU A 222 -8.50 8.43 -18.13
N PRO A 223 -7.68 9.44 -17.81
CA PRO A 223 -7.95 10.83 -18.18
C PRO A 223 -7.81 11.01 -19.69
N GLY A 224 -8.76 11.72 -20.32
CA GLY A 224 -8.69 12.02 -21.76
C GLY A 224 -8.94 10.85 -22.71
N VAL A 225 -9.24 9.65 -22.21
CA VAL A 225 -9.56 8.47 -23.02
C VAL A 225 -11.09 8.30 -23.11
N PRO A 226 -11.69 8.33 -24.32
CA PRO A 226 -13.12 8.08 -24.51
C PRO A 226 -13.51 6.63 -24.21
N ALA A 227 -14.77 6.44 -23.83
CA ALA A 227 -15.35 5.11 -23.59
C ALA A 227 -15.25 4.21 -24.84
N GLY A 228 -14.90 2.95 -24.63
CA GLY A 228 -14.79 1.94 -25.68
C GLY A 228 -13.46 2.00 -26.45
N THR A 229 -12.52 2.86 -26.04
CA THR A 229 -11.22 2.94 -26.71
C THR A 229 -10.45 1.62 -26.55
N PRO A 230 -9.97 0.99 -27.65
CA PRO A 230 -9.12 -0.19 -27.57
C PRO A 230 -7.78 0.15 -26.89
N PRO A 231 -7.35 -0.60 -25.85
CA PRO A 231 -6.09 -0.29 -25.16
C PRO A 231 -4.85 -0.33 -26.05
N GLY A 232 -4.86 -1.14 -27.12
CA GLY A 232 -3.76 -1.21 -28.09
C GLY A 232 -3.46 0.11 -28.81
N ASN A 233 -4.38 1.08 -28.74
CA ASN A 233 -4.16 2.43 -29.29
C ASN A 233 -3.38 3.35 -28.34
N LEU A 234 -3.12 2.92 -27.10
CA LEU A 234 -2.44 3.72 -26.08
C LEU A 234 -1.07 3.13 -25.77
N SER A 235 -0.01 3.73 -26.33
CA SER A 235 1.37 3.26 -26.17
C SER A 235 1.90 3.30 -24.73
N TYR A 236 1.27 4.09 -23.86
CA TYR A 236 1.66 4.27 -22.46
C TYR A 236 0.89 3.34 -21.49
N LEU A 237 -0.01 2.49 -22.00
CA LEU A 237 -0.86 1.61 -21.18
C LEU A 237 -0.55 0.14 -21.42
N LEU A 238 -0.28 -0.58 -20.33
CA LEU A 238 -0.26 -2.04 -20.30
C LEU A 238 -1.48 -2.53 -19.51
N THR A 239 -2.41 -3.22 -20.18
CA THR A 239 -3.62 -3.75 -19.54
C THR A 239 -4.10 -5.03 -20.22
N ASN A 240 -4.89 -5.81 -19.49
CA ASN A 240 -5.62 -6.97 -20.01
C ASN A 240 -7.11 -6.71 -20.23
N LEU A 241 -7.55 -5.44 -20.14
CA LEU A 241 -8.87 -5.04 -20.59
C LEU A 241 -8.98 -5.10 -22.12
N LEU A 242 -10.19 -5.33 -22.62
CA LEU A 242 -10.47 -5.30 -24.07
C LEU A 242 -10.94 -3.93 -24.56
N LYS A 243 -11.51 -3.14 -23.66
CA LYS A 243 -12.03 -1.80 -23.89
C LYS A 243 -11.83 -0.96 -22.64
N LEU A 244 -11.51 0.31 -22.85
CA LEU A 244 -11.31 1.28 -21.79
C LEU A 244 -12.59 2.00 -21.47
#